data_AF-L5JXG4-F1
#
_entry.id   AF-L5JXG4-F1
#
_cell.length_a   1.000
_cell.length_b   1.000
_cell.length_c   1.000
_cell.angle_alpha   90.00
_cell.angle_beta   90.00
_cell.angle_gamma   90.00
#
_symmetry.space_group_name_H-M   'P 1'
#
loop_
_entity.id
_entity.type
_entity.pdbx_description
1 polymer ?
#
loop_
_entity_poly.entity_id
_entity_poly.type
_entity_poly.pdbx_seq_one_letter_code
_entity_poly.pdbx_strand_id
1 'polypeptide(L)'
;MVFCLENEEQRRSLRSTMVHFQASEVQQLLHNKFVVILGDSIQRAVYKDLVLLLQKDSLLTAAQLKAKGELSFEQDQLVAGGQLGELHNGTQYREVRQFCSGSGHHLVRFYFLTRVYSEYLEGILEELTYGPAPDLVIINSCLWDLSRYGRCSMESYRENLERVFMRMDQLQPLAASLRRDVVEGNFYSATLAGDHYFDVLDLHFHFRHAVRHRHWDGIHWDQHAHRHISHLLLTHVADAWGVELPKRNYPPGEPYHKWGG
;
A
#
# COMPACT_ATOMS: atom_id res chain seq x y z
N MET A 1 4.65 -3.74 5.66
CA MET A 1 4.00 -4.83 4.92
C MET A 1 2.95 -4.25 3.99
N VAL A 2 2.56 -4.90 2.90
CA VAL A 2 1.29 -4.62 2.23
C VAL A 2 0.48 -5.91 2.21
N PHE A 3 -0.82 -5.78 2.35
CA PHE A 3 -1.78 -6.87 2.29
C PHE A 3 -2.72 -6.68 1.09
N CYS A 4 -3.34 -7.76 0.62
CA CYS A 4 -4.39 -7.76 -0.40
C CYS A 4 -5.47 -8.77 0.00
N LEU A 5 -6.74 -8.55 -0.36
CA LEU A 5 -7.78 -9.58 -0.22
C LEU A 5 -7.54 -10.66 -1.29
N GLU A 6 -7.37 -11.93 -0.87
CA GLU A 6 -7.40 -13.05 -1.82
C GLU A 6 -8.83 -13.32 -2.30
N ASN A 7 -8.93 -13.98 -3.45
CA ASN A 7 -10.15 -14.62 -3.93
C ASN A 7 -9.75 -16.04 -4.35
N GLU A 8 -10.49 -17.08 -3.97
CA GLU A 8 -9.98 -18.46 -4.06
C GLU A 8 -9.79 -18.97 -5.51
N GLU A 9 -8.59 -18.85 -6.07
CA GLU A 9 -8.11 -19.81 -7.08
C GLU A 9 -6.56 -19.93 -7.21
N GLN A 10 -6.05 -21.11 -6.84
CA GLN A 10 -4.75 -21.69 -7.21
C GLN A 10 -3.45 -20.87 -7.01
N ARG A 11 -2.86 -21.04 -5.81
CA ARG A 11 -1.45 -20.71 -5.49
C ARG A 11 -0.47 -21.07 -6.62
N ARG A 12 0.15 -20.05 -7.23
CA ARG A 12 1.41 -20.17 -7.99
C ARG A 12 2.61 -19.81 -7.10
N SER A 13 3.79 -20.34 -7.45
CA SER A 13 5.01 -20.15 -6.66
C SER A 13 5.48 -18.69 -6.65
N LEU A 14 5.68 -18.13 -5.45
CA LEU A 14 6.14 -16.75 -5.19
C LEU A 14 7.59 -16.50 -5.67
N ARG A 15 7.76 -16.50 -7.00
CA ARG A 15 9.00 -16.14 -7.72
C ARG A 15 8.70 -15.30 -8.97
N SER A 16 7.71 -14.44 -8.86
CA SER A 16 7.38 -13.50 -9.93
C SER A 16 8.49 -12.45 -10.08
N THR A 17 8.98 -12.30 -11.30
CA THR A 17 9.95 -11.26 -11.68
C THR A 17 9.20 -9.95 -11.79
N MET A 18 9.52 -8.94 -10.97
CA MET A 18 8.80 -7.66 -10.98
C MET A 18 8.69 -7.09 -12.41
N VAL A 19 7.45 -6.86 -12.84
CA VAL A 19 7.16 -6.31 -14.17
C VAL A 19 6.81 -4.83 -14.03
N HIS A 20 7.37 -4.00 -14.91
CA HIS A 20 6.90 -2.63 -15.08
C HIS A 20 5.56 -2.63 -15.80
N PHE A 21 4.58 -1.86 -15.32
CA PHE A 21 3.27 -1.74 -15.96
C PHE A 21 3.15 -0.45 -16.78
N GLN A 22 2.42 -0.50 -17.90
CA GLN A 22 1.89 0.65 -18.66
C GLN A 22 0.52 1.06 -18.11
N ALA A 23 0.10 2.29 -18.42
CA ALA A 23 -1.19 2.83 -17.99
C ALA A 23 -2.39 1.97 -18.43
N SER A 24 -2.39 1.49 -19.66
CA SER A 24 -3.39 0.58 -20.22
C SER A 24 -3.47 -0.75 -19.46
N GLU A 25 -2.32 -1.31 -19.07
CA GLU A 25 -2.22 -2.56 -18.31
C GLU A 25 -2.78 -2.38 -16.88
N VAL A 26 -2.55 -1.22 -16.25
CA VAL A 26 -3.10 -0.89 -14.92
C VAL A 26 -4.60 -0.59 -14.98
N GLN A 27 -5.06 0.14 -16.00
CA GLN A 27 -6.49 0.37 -16.25
C GLN A 27 -7.22 -0.95 -16.47
N GLN A 28 -6.66 -1.88 -17.25
CA GLN A 28 -7.24 -3.20 -17.45
C GLN A 28 -7.26 -4.04 -16.16
N LEU A 29 -6.17 -4.02 -15.39
CA LEU A 29 -6.08 -4.75 -14.12
C LEU A 29 -7.11 -4.24 -13.09
N LEU A 30 -7.28 -2.92 -12.98
CA LEU A 30 -8.16 -2.27 -12.00
C LEU A 30 -9.54 -1.89 -12.58
N HIS A 31 -9.97 -2.51 -13.68
CA HIS A 31 -11.22 -2.18 -14.34
C HIS A 31 -12.44 -2.59 -13.51
N ASN A 32 -13.33 -1.63 -13.23
CA ASN A 32 -14.45 -1.74 -12.28
C ASN A 32 -13.99 -2.11 -10.85
N LYS A 33 -12.85 -1.58 -10.39
CA LYS A 33 -12.33 -1.84 -9.03
C LYS A 33 -12.37 -0.62 -8.12
N PHE A 34 -12.78 -0.84 -6.87
CA PHE A 34 -12.56 0.07 -5.75
C PHE A 34 -11.31 -0.35 -4.97
N VAL A 35 -10.26 0.47 -5.06
CA VAL A 35 -8.99 0.30 -4.33
C VAL A 35 -8.93 1.24 -3.13
N VAL A 36 -8.71 0.69 -1.95
CA VAL A 36 -8.49 1.44 -0.70
C VAL A 36 -7.03 1.29 -0.27
N ILE A 37 -6.38 2.41 0.05
CA ILE A 37 -4.98 2.47 0.47
C ILE A 37 -4.89 3.15 1.85
N LEU A 38 -4.42 2.42 2.84
CA LEU A 38 -4.34 2.83 4.25
C LEU A 38 -2.87 2.85 4.69
N GLY A 39 -2.32 4.01 5.06
CA GLY A 39 -0.95 4.06 5.55
C GLY A 39 -0.30 5.42 5.57
N ASP A 40 1.03 5.45 5.66
CA ASP A 40 1.79 6.69 5.85
C ASP A 40 2.20 7.39 4.53
N SER A 41 3.26 8.20 4.57
CA SER A 41 3.83 8.89 3.41
C SER A 41 4.24 7.96 2.27
N ILE A 42 4.62 6.70 2.57
CA ILE A 42 4.95 5.69 1.57
C ILE A 42 3.68 5.25 0.83
N GLN A 43 2.60 5.01 1.55
CA GLN A 43 1.31 4.63 0.96
C GLN A 43 0.65 5.81 0.22
N ARG A 44 0.85 7.06 0.65
CA ARG A 44 0.47 8.24 -0.15
C ARG A 44 1.25 8.32 -1.46
N ALA A 45 2.53 7.95 -1.48
CA ALA A 45 3.31 7.90 -2.70
C ALA A 45 2.80 6.82 -3.67
N VAL A 46 2.52 5.61 -3.17
CA VAL A 46 1.88 4.51 -3.94
C VAL A 46 0.52 4.93 -4.50
N TYR A 47 -0.31 5.60 -3.71
CA TYR A 47 -1.59 6.15 -4.16
C TYR A 47 -1.40 7.16 -5.31
N LYS A 48 -0.48 8.13 -5.17
CA LYS A 48 -0.22 9.14 -6.21
C LYS A 48 0.40 8.53 -7.48
N ASP A 49 1.27 7.52 -7.35
CA ASP A 49 1.76 6.71 -8.47
C ASP A 49 0.60 5.97 -9.19
N LEU A 50 -0.35 5.41 -8.44
CA LEU A 50 -1.50 4.71 -9.02
C LEU A 50 -2.47 5.68 -9.72
N VAL A 51 -2.70 6.87 -9.16
CA VAL A 51 -3.46 7.95 -9.81
C VAL A 51 -2.81 8.38 -11.12
N LEU A 52 -1.47 8.47 -11.17
CA LEU A 52 -0.74 8.75 -12.42
C LEU A 52 -0.90 7.61 -13.44
N LEU A 53 -0.66 6.35 -13.03
CA LEU A 53 -0.74 5.18 -13.91
C LEU A 53 -2.16 4.94 -14.45
N LEU A 54 -3.21 5.26 -13.71
CA LEU A 54 -4.58 5.20 -14.22
C LEU A 54 -4.91 6.27 -15.28
N GLN A 55 -3.96 7.17 -15.60
CA GLN A 55 -4.14 8.25 -16.59
C GLN A 55 -3.08 8.25 -17.70
N LYS A 56 -1.81 7.93 -17.41
CA LYS A 56 -0.67 8.09 -18.33
C LYS A 56 0.56 7.30 -17.85
N ASP A 57 1.45 6.95 -18.77
CA ASP A 57 2.69 6.18 -18.50
C ASP A 57 3.74 7.01 -17.74
N SER A 58 3.47 7.30 -16.46
CA SER A 58 4.34 8.09 -15.59
C SER A 58 4.21 7.67 -14.12
N LEU A 59 5.25 7.97 -13.36
CA LEU A 59 5.32 7.83 -11.91
C LEU A 59 5.82 9.15 -11.31
N LEU A 60 5.71 9.30 -9.99
CA LEU A 60 6.06 10.52 -9.27
C LEU A 60 7.46 11.05 -9.61
N THR A 61 7.54 12.35 -9.84
CA THR A 61 8.80 13.11 -9.77
C THR A 61 9.23 13.31 -8.31
N ALA A 62 10.54 13.51 -8.08
CA ALA A 62 11.07 13.89 -6.77
C ALA A 62 10.45 15.17 -6.15
N ALA A 63 9.77 16.01 -6.94
CA ALA A 63 9.01 17.16 -6.45
C ALA A 63 7.62 16.74 -5.94
N GLN A 64 6.84 16.02 -6.76
CA GLN A 64 5.50 15.54 -6.39
C GLN A 64 5.53 14.53 -5.23
N LEU A 65 6.63 13.77 -5.07
CA LEU A 65 6.88 12.86 -3.96
C LEU A 65 7.05 13.60 -2.61
N LYS A 66 7.59 14.83 -2.65
CA LYS A 66 7.76 15.68 -1.45
C LYS A 66 6.51 16.51 -1.14
N ALA A 67 5.66 16.76 -2.13
CA ALA A 67 4.39 17.44 -1.95
C ALA A 67 3.38 16.55 -1.20
N LYS A 68 2.66 17.15 -0.24
CA LYS A 68 1.66 16.48 0.61
C LYS A 68 0.48 17.40 0.89
N GLY A 69 -0.71 16.82 1.07
CA GLY A 69 -1.90 17.56 1.47
C GLY A 69 -2.43 18.54 0.42
N GLU A 70 -2.02 18.44 -0.84
CA GLU A 70 -2.50 19.34 -1.91
C GLU A 70 -4.01 19.20 -2.10
N LEU A 71 -4.76 20.30 -2.32
CA LEU A 71 -6.21 20.27 -2.57
C LEU A 71 -6.63 19.30 -3.70
N SER A 72 -5.77 19.15 -4.72
CA SER A 72 -5.90 18.18 -5.81
C SER A 72 -4.51 17.80 -6.32
N PHE A 73 -4.38 16.57 -6.78
CA PHE A 73 -3.23 16.02 -7.48
C PHE A 73 -3.75 15.19 -8.67
N GLU A 74 -3.40 15.58 -9.89
CA GLU A 74 -3.68 14.80 -11.11
C GLU A 74 -5.16 14.32 -11.20
N GLN A 75 -6.09 15.28 -11.13
CA GLN A 75 -7.55 15.06 -11.17
C GLN A 75 -8.16 14.36 -9.93
N ASP A 76 -7.37 14.01 -8.91
CA ASP A 76 -7.89 13.58 -7.61
C ASP A 76 -8.49 14.75 -6.80
N GLN A 77 -9.16 14.42 -5.70
CA GLN A 77 -9.67 15.39 -4.73
C GLN A 77 -9.18 15.07 -3.33
N LEU A 78 -8.74 16.08 -2.60
CA LEU A 78 -8.56 16.02 -1.15
C LEU A 78 -9.94 16.07 -0.48
N VAL A 79 -10.34 14.96 0.15
CA VAL A 79 -11.65 14.79 0.80
C VAL A 79 -11.63 15.34 2.23
N ALA A 80 -10.53 15.13 2.97
CA ALA A 80 -10.37 15.61 4.34
C ALA A 80 -8.90 15.78 4.73
N GLY A 81 -8.63 16.62 5.73
CA GLY A 81 -7.26 16.88 6.21
C GLY A 81 -6.40 17.62 5.18
N GLY A 82 -5.07 17.43 5.21
CA GLY A 82 -4.17 18.15 4.30
C GLY A 82 -4.36 19.68 4.36
N GLN A 83 -4.46 20.35 3.21
CA GLN A 83 -4.79 21.79 3.10
C GLN A 83 -6.23 22.16 3.50
N LEU A 84 -7.13 21.21 3.76
CA LEU A 84 -8.44 21.47 4.39
C LEU A 84 -8.36 21.51 5.92
N GLY A 85 -7.16 21.34 6.50
CA GLY A 85 -6.89 21.44 7.93
C GLY A 85 -5.48 21.97 8.20
N GLU A 86 -4.90 21.60 9.35
CA GLU A 86 -3.52 21.97 9.68
C GLU A 86 -2.50 20.99 9.07
N LEU A 87 -1.46 21.53 8.43
CA LEU A 87 -0.34 20.73 7.89
C LEU A 87 0.76 20.51 8.93
N HIS A 88 0.57 19.52 9.80
CA HIS A 88 1.55 19.14 10.83
C HIS A 88 2.19 17.75 10.55
N ASN A 89 3.10 17.32 11.42
CA ASN A 89 3.80 16.02 11.37
C ASN A 89 3.55 15.18 12.64
N GLY A 90 2.40 15.39 13.30
CA GLY A 90 2.03 14.72 14.55
C GLY A 90 1.19 13.46 14.35
N THR A 91 1.02 12.67 15.41
CA THR A 91 0.20 11.45 15.43
C THR A 91 -1.30 11.69 15.19
N GLN A 92 -1.76 12.93 15.25
CA GLN A 92 -3.13 13.33 14.87
C GLN A 92 -3.26 13.86 13.44
N TYR A 93 -2.20 13.81 12.61
CA TYR A 93 -2.32 14.17 11.20
C TYR A 93 -3.27 13.21 10.48
N ARG A 94 -4.09 13.77 9.58
CA ARG A 94 -5.05 13.06 8.73
C ARG A 94 -4.99 13.66 7.33
N GLU A 95 -5.18 12.81 6.33
CA GLU A 95 -5.31 13.19 4.92
C GLU A 95 -6.12 12.09 4.25
N VAL A 96 -7.27 12.42 3.67
CA VAL A 96 -8.11 11.50 2.89
C VAL A 96 -8.18 12.02 1.47
N ARG A 97 -7.86 11.18 0.49
CA ARG A 97 -7.85 11.55 -0.93
C ARG A 97 -8.68 10.55 -1.73
N GLN A 98 -9.33 11.01 -2.79
CA GLN A 98 -10.08 10.15 -3.70
C GLN A 98 -9.83 10.54 -5.15
N PHE A 99 -9.55 9.55 -5.98
CA PHE A 99 -9.52 9.63 -7.43
C PHE A 99 -10.67 8.79 -8.01
N CYS A 100 -11.44 9.39 -8.92
CA CYS A 100 -12.41 8.69 -9.75
C CYS A 100 -12.01 8.94 -11.21
N SER A 101 -11.75 7.88 -11.98
CA SER A 101 -11.52 8.04 -13.42
C SER A 101 -12.76 8.63 -14.11
N GLY A 102 -12.59 9.48 -15.12
CA GLY A 102 -13.71 10.14 -15.82
C GLY A 102 -14.71 9.19 -16.52
N SER A 103 -14.37 7.91 -16.69
CA SER A 103 -15.27 6.85 -17.18
C SER A 103 -16.09 6.16 -16.07
N GLY A 104 -15.81 6.45 -14.80
CA GLY A 104 -16.42 5.79 -13.63
C GLY A 104 -15.86 4.40 -13.30
N HIS A 105 -15.01 3.80 -14.15
CA HIS A 105 -14.55 2.41 -13.99
C HIS A 105 -13.42 2.19 -12.96
N HIS A 106 -12.80 3.25 -12.43
CA HIS A 106 -11.71 3.13 -11.45
C HIS A 106 -11.96 4.10 -10.30
N LEU A 107 -12.03 3.57 -9.09
CA LEU A 107 -12.15 4.34 -7.85
C LEU A 107 -10.94 3.99 -6.97
N VAL A 108 -10.15 4.99 -6.60
CA VAL A 108 -9.05 4.82 -5.66
C VAL A 108 -9.21 5.81 -4.51
N ARG A 109 -9.15 5.32 -3.27
CA ARG A 109 -9.22 6.17 -2.07
C ARG A 109 -8.04 5.88 -1.15
N PHE A 110 -7.42 6.95 -0.65
CA PHE A 110 -6.32 6.88 0.31
C PHE A 110 -6.71 7.51 1.64
N TYR A 111 -6.32 6.88 2.75
CA TYR A 111 -6.45 7.43 4.10
C TYR A 111 -5.08 7.37 4.80
N PHE A 112 -4.61 8.53 5.29
CA PHE A 112 -3.35 8.61 6.02
C PHE A 112 -3.48 8.03 7.43
N LEU A 113 -2.80 6.91 7.71
CA LEU A 113 -2.70 6.33 9.04
C LEU A 113 -1.39 6.75 9.73
N THR A 114 -1.53 7.13 10.99
CA THR A 114 -0.42 7.31 11.95
C THR A 114 -0.33 6.17 12.96
N ARG A 115 -1.26 5.21 12.92
CA ARG A 115 -1.31 4.03 13.78
C ARG A 115 -2.14 2.95 13.11
N VAL A 116 -1.74 1.67 13.20
CA VAL A 116 -2.39 0.58 12.47
C VAL A 116 -3.79 0.28 12.99
N TYR A 117 -4.06 0.53 14.28
CA TYR A 117 -5.40 0.53 14.86
C TYR A 117 -5.62 1.79 15.69
N SER A 118 -6.79 2.41 15.52
CA SER A 118 -7.24 3.60 16.25
C SER A 118 -8.73 3.83 16.02
N GLU A 119 -9.35 4.69 16.83
CA GLU A 119 -10.74 5.17 16.62
C GLU A 119 -10.96 5.77 15.22
N TYR A 120 -9.91 6.34 14.63
CA TYR A 120 -9.95 6.84 13.25
C TYR A 120 -10.02 5.71 12.21
N LEU A 121 -9.33 4.58 12.43
CA LEU A 121 -9.49 3.42 11.55
C LEU A 121 -10.85 2.77 11.75
N GLU A 122 -11.37 2.68 12.97
CA GLU A 122 -12.72 2.16 13.22
C GLU A 122 -13.79 2.96 12.44
N GLY A 123 -13.69 4.29 12.42
CA GLY A 123 -14.57 5.13 11.60
C GLY A 123 -14.42 4.91 10.08
N ILE A 124 -13.21 4.56 9.60
CA ILE A 124 -12.99 4.18 8.19
C ILE A 124 -13.60 2.81 7.89
N LEU A 125 -13.41 1.83 8.77
CA LEU A 125 -13.98 0.49 8.61
C LEU A 125 -15.51 0.53 8.66
N GLU A 126 -16.10 1.39 9.50
CA GLU A 126 -17.54 1.67 9.51
C GLU A 126 -18.01 2.34 8.20
N GLU A 127 -17.27 3.33 7.70
CA GLU A 127 -17.54 3.96 6.38
C GLU A 127 -17.54 2.93 5.24
N LEU A 128 -16.57 2.00 5.24
CA LEU A 128 -16.45 0.94 4.24
C LEU A 128 -17.46 -0.19 4.43
N THR A 129 -18.00 -0.38 5.64
CA THR A 129 -19.04 -1.39 5.94
C THR A 129 -20.42 -0.96 5.41
N TYR A 130 -20.73 0.35 5.46
CA TYR A 130 -22.00 0.89 4.95
C TYR A 130 -21.90 1.55 3.56
N GLY A 131 -20.68 1.74 3.05
CA GLY A 131 -20.38 2.29 1.73
C GLY A 131 -20.23 1.22 0.64
N PRO A 132 -19.59 1.55 -0.49
CA PRO A 132 -19.17 0.54 -1.46
C PRO A 132 -18.05 -0.32 -0.86
N ALA A 133 -18.20 -1.64 -0.91
CA ALA A 133 -17.16 -2.56 -0.48
C ALA A 133 -15.91 -2.45 -1.40
N PRO A 134 -14.69 -2.42 -0.85
CA PRO A 134 -13.46 -2.38 -1.66
C PRO A 134 -13.09 -3.76 -2.22
N ASP A 135 -12.72 -3.81 -3.50
CA ASP A 135 -12.13 -5.02 -4.12
C ASP A 135 -10.68 -5.28 -3.66
N LEU A 136 -9.99 -4.23 -3.19
CA LEU A 136 -8.58 -4.28 -2.82
C LEU A 136 -8.30 -3.32 -1.66
N VAL A 137 -7.87 -3.86 -0.51
CA VAL A 137 -7.44 -3.06 0.66
C VAL A 137 -5.95 -3.25 0.89
N ILE A 138 -5.18 -2.19 0.64
CA ILE A 138 -3.73 -2.10 0.86
C ILE A 138 -3.49 -1.39 2.18
N ILE A 139 -3.06 -2.08 3.25
CA ILE A 139 -2.74 -1.45 4.55
C ILE A 139 -1.27 -1.59 4.96
N ASN A 140 -0.67 -0.50 5.48
CA ASN A 140 0.69 -0.48 6.05
C ASN A 140 0.88 0.69 7.05
N SER A 141 1.18 0.40 8.32
CA SER A 141 1.48 1.43 9.34
C SER A 141 2.69 1.09 10.25
N CYS A 142 3.40 -0.01 9.97
CA CYS A 142 4.48 -0.54 10.82
C CYS A 142 5.53 0.51 11.26
N LEU A 143 5.88 1.44 10.38
CA LEU A 143 6.87 2.49 10.67
C LEU A 143 6.39 3.45 11.79
N TRP A 144 5.13 3.88 11.74
CA TRP A 144 4.59 4.87 12.68
C TRP A 144 4.29 4.27 14.05
N ASP A 145 3.61 3.12 14.10
CA ASP A 145 3.34 2.42 15.36
C ASP A 145 4.63 2.19 16.16
N LEU A 146 5.68 1.69 15.51
CA LEU A 146 6.94 1.34 16.18
C LEU A 146 7.79 2.56 16.57
N SER A 147 7.84 3.61 15.74
CA SER A 147 8.73 4.76 15.95
C SER A 147 8.16 5.90 16.79
N ARG A 148 6.83 5.99 16.98
CA ARG A 148 6.18 7.15 17.61
C ARG A 148 5.48 6.90 18.94
N TYR A 149 5.22 5.64 19.32
CA TYR A 149 4.38 5.29 20.48
C TYR A 149 5.14 4.82 21.73
N GLY A 150 6.43 5.13 21.83
CA GLY A 150 7.20 4.94 23.06
C GLY A 150 7.67 3.50 23.32
N ARG A 151 7.95 3.17 24.58
CA ARG A 151 8.74 1.98 24.96
C ARG A 151 8.05 0.63 24.74
N CYS A 152 6.71 0.60 24.71
CA CYS A 152 5.90 -0.61 24.48
C CYS A 152 5.33 -0.67 23.06
N SER A 153 5.91 0.07 22.11
CA SER A 153 5.37 0.20 20.74
C SER A 153 5.23 -1.15 20.01
N MET A 154 6.19 -2.06 20.16
CA MET A 154 6.10 -3.44 19.62
C MET A 154 4.92 -4.24 20.19
N GLU A 155 4.62 -4.10 21.48
CA GLU A 155 3.56 -4.84 22.16
C GLU A 155 2.19 -4.30 21.73
N SER A 156 2.02 -2.98 21.82
CA SER A 156 0.83 -2.28 21.32
C SER A 156 0.62 -2.43 19.81
N TYR A 157 1.68 -2.66 19.01
CA TYR A 157 1.54 -2.91 17.58
C TYR A 157 0.98 -4.32 17.29
N ARG A 158 1.41 -5.36 18.04
CA ARG A 158 0.82 -6.71 17.91
C ARG A 158 -0.65 -6.71 18.32
N GLU A 159 -0.99 -6.14 19.48
CA GLU A 159 -2.39 -6.01 19.92
C GLU A 159 -3.26 -5.20 18.95
N ASN A 160 -2.68 -4.17 18.32
CA ASN A 160 -3.38 -3.39 17.31
C ASN A 160 -3.63 -4.23 16.04
N LEU A 161 -2.64 -4.99 15.57
CA LEU A 161 -2.79 -5.87 14.40
C LEU A 161 -3.88 -6.92 14.63
N GLU A 162 -3.92 -7.56 15.81
CA GLU A 162 -4.99 -8.50 16.20
C GLU A 162 -6.37 -7.88 16.00
N ARG A 163 -6.56 -6.63 16.43
CA ARG A 163 -7.83 -5.91 16.27
C ARG A 163 -8.14 -5.53 14.83
N VAL A 164 -7.14 -5.10 14.05
CA VAL A 164 -7.31 -4.82 12.60
C VAL A 164 -7.80 -6.07 11.89
N PHE A 165 -7.06 -7.17 12.03
CA PHE A 165 -7.39 -8.41 11.33
C PHE A 165 -8.72 -8.97 11.82
N MET A 166 -9.03 -8.98 13.13
CA MET A 166 -10.38 -9.35 13.62
C MET A 166 -11.53 -8.48 13.08
N ARG A 167 -11.28 -7.20 12.75
CA ARG A 167 -12.30 -6.29 12.20
C ARG A 167 -12.40 -6.36 10.68
N MET A 168 -11.31 -6.73 10.00
CA MET A 168 -11.33 -7.12 8.60
C MET A 168 -11.92 -8.53 8.41
N ASP A 169 -11.81 -9.43 9.40
CA ASP A 169 -12.43 -10.77 9.41
C ASP A 169 -13.96 -10.71 9.48
N GLN A 170 -14.49 -9.60 10.01
CA GLN A 170 -15.92 -9.27 9.99
C GLN A 170 -16.40 -8.84 8.59
N LEU A 171 -15.49 -8.80 7.61
CA LEU A 171 -15.78 -8.71 6.18
C LEU A 171 -15.72 -10.11 5.50
N GLN A 172 -14.79 -11.01 5.89
CA GLN A 172 -14.78 -12.48 5.59
C GLN A 172 -13.62 -13.22 6.37
N PRO A 173 -13.68 -14.56 6.68
CA PRO A 173 -13.06 -15.07 7.94
C PRO A 173 -12.01 -16.24 7.94
N LEU A 174 -11.08 -16.25 8.95
CA LEU A 174 -10.69 -17.38 9.91
C LEU A 174 -9.25 -18.11 10.00
N ALA A 175 -8.40 -17.74 11.01
CA ALA A 175 -7.25 -18.40 11.75
C ALA A 175 -5.90 -18.88 11.10
N ALA A 176 -4.68 -18.99 11.72
CA ALA A 176 -3.90 -18.50 12.94
C ALA A 176 -2.46 -19.21 13.02
N SER A 177 -1.23 -18.80 13.46
CA SER A 177 -0.40 -17.57 13.80
C SER A 177 1.13 -17.94 13.96
N LEU A 178 2.22 -17.09 14.03
CA LEU A 178 2.77 -16.33 15.22
C LEU A 178 4.34 -15.98 15.22
N ARG A 179 4.79 -14.67 15.18
CA ARG A 179 6.11 -14.04 15.67
C ARG A 179 7.49 -14.33 14.93
N ARG A 180 8.62 -13.55 14.94
CA ARG A 180 9.27 -12.58 15.90
C ARG A 180 10.24 -11.45 15.33
N ASP A 181 10.42 -10.33 16.06
CA ASP A 181 11.21 -9.03 16.03
C ASP A 181 11.58 -8.21 14.76
N VAL A 182 10.90 -7.04 14.55
CA VAL A 182 10.74 -6.15 13.34
C VAL A 182 10.46 -6.88 12.03
N VAL A 183 11.28 -7.88 11.74
CA VAL A 183 10.82 -9.12 11.15
C VAL A 183 9.62 -9.69 11.95
N GLU A 184 9.29 -9.30 13.20
CA GLU A 184 7.93 -9.52 13.78
C GLU A 184 6.92 -8.65 13.10
N GLY A 185 7.21 -7.35 12.99
CA GLY A 185 6.24 -6.38 12.51
C GLY A 185 5.73 -6.81 11.15
N ASN A 186 6.61 -7.41 10.36
CA ASN A 186 6.27 -8.07 9.11
C ASN A 186 5.87 -9.56 9.25
N PHE A 187 6.53 -10.44 10.00
CA PHE A 187 6.17 -11.88 10.08
C PHE A 187 4.91 -12.15 10.88
N TYR A 188 4.73 -11.50 12.03
CA TYR A 188 3.49 -11.53 12.80
C TYR A 188 2.34 -10.98 11.96
N SER A 189 2.55 -9.83 11.27
CA SER A 189 1.60 -9.33 10.26
C SER A 189 1.33 -10.35 9.15
N ALA A 190 2.36 -10.99 8.61
CA ALA A 190 2.25 -11.90 7.46
C ALA A 190 1.55 -13.21 7.83
N THR A 191 1.79 -13.71 9.04
CA THR A 191 1.08 -14.88 9.53
C THR A 191 -0.36 -14.46 9.80
N LEU A 192 -0.60 -13.42 10.58
CA LEU A 192 -1.95 -12.91 10.87
C LEU A 192 -2.73 -12.46 9.62
N ALA A 193 -2.06 -12.18 8.51
CA ALA A 193 -2.68 -11.97 7.21
C ALA A 193 -3.08 -13.29 6.53
N GLY A 194 -2.17 -14.26 6.41
CA GLY A 194 -2.51 -15.59 5.89
C GLY A 194 -3.53 -16.34 6.76
N ASP A 195 -3.55 -16.04 8.06
CA ASP A 195 -4.52 -16.45 9.06
C ASP A 195 -5.89 -15.77 8.90
N HIS A 196 -6.02 -14.81 8.01
CA HIS A 196 -7.23 -14.02 7.75
C HIS A 196 -7.49 -13.92 6.23
N TYR A 197 -6.89 -14.81 5.43
CA TYR A 197 -7.01 -14.88 3.96
C TYR A 197 -6.59 -13.60 3.21
N PHE A 198 -5.60 -12.89 3.75
CA PHE A 198 -4.91 -11.78 3.09
C PHE A 198 -3.55 -12.22 2.52
N ASP A 199 -3.31 -11.96 1.23
CA ASP A 199 -1.98 -12.11 0.61
C ASP A 199 -1.02 -11.01 1.10
N VAL A 200 0.29 -11.24 0.99
CA VAL A 200 1.33 -10.49 1.68
C VAL A 200 2.54 -10.13 0.80
N LEU A 201 2.73 -8.84 0.56
CA LEU A 201 3.96 -8.29 -0.03
C LEU A 201 4.94 -7.80 1.05
N ASP A 202 5.98 -8.59 1.32
CA ASP A 202 7.07 -8.18 2.23
C ASP A 202 8.08 -7.24 1.55
N LEU A 203 7.77 -5.95 1.59
CA LEU A 203 8.70 -4.90 1.16
C LEU A 203 10.04 -4.91 1.93
N HIS A 204 10.15 -5.51 3.13
CA HIS A 204 11.44 -5.66 3.79
C HIS A 204 12.32 -6.68 3.04
N PHE A 205 11.80 -7.87 2.71
CA PHE A 205 12.51 -8.85 1.88
C PHE A 205 12.98 -8.24 0.56
N HIS A 206 12.13 -7.53 -0.19
CA HIS A 206 12.50 -6.96 -1.48
C HIS A 206 13.60 -5.88 -1.36
N PHE A 207 13.55 -5.02 -0.35
CA PHE A 207 14.45 -3.86 -0.23
C PHE A 207 15.64 -4.06 0.74
N ARG A 208 15.83 -5.26 1.32
CA ARG A 208 16.93 -5.60 2.24
C ARG A 208 18.35 -5.27 1.75
N HIS A 209 18.56 -5.21 0.43
CA HIS A 209 19.84 -4.85 -0.20
C HIS A 209 19.82 -3.47 -0.88
N ALA A 210 18.70 -2.74 -0.81
CA ALA A 210 18.49 -1.46 -1.50
C ALA A 210 18.95 -0.23 -0.70
N VAL A 211 19.85 -0.40 0.28
CA VAL A 211 20.25 0.66 1.24
C VAL A 211 20.71 1.97 0.58
N ARG A 212 21.31 1.91 -0.61
CA ARG A 212 21.69 3.11 -1.40
C ARG A 212 20.53 4.02 -1.80
N HIS A 213 19.30 3.51 -1.80
CA HIS A 213 18.07 4.26 -2.12
C HIS A 213 17.36 4.77 -0.87
N ARG A 214 17.95 4.60 0.32
CA ARG A 214 17.44 5.11 1.59
C ARG A 214 18.02 6.50 1.85
N HIS A 215 17.18 7.43 2.29
CA HIS A 215 17.60 8.76 2.70
C HIS A 215 18.47 8.71 3.97
N TRP A 216 19.24 9.78 4.20
CA TRP A 216 20.16 9.91 5.33
C TRP A 216 19.47 9.85 6.71
N ASP A 217 18.15 10.04 6.77
CA ASP A 217 17.34 9.88 7.99
C ASP A 217 17.10 8.41 8.39
N GLY A 218 17.50 7.45 7.55
CA GLY A 218 17.35 6.01 7.77
C GLY A 218 15.92 5.48 7.59
N ILE A 219 14.97 6.36 7.25
CA ILE A 219 13.53 6.08 7.22
C ILE A 219 12.98 6.16 5.81
N HIS A 220 13.11 7.32 5.14
CA HIS A 220 12.50 7.53 3.83
C HIS A 220 13.34 6.91 2.70
N TRP A 221 12.71 6.63 1.55
CA TRP A 221 13.39 6.13 0.36
C TRP A 221 13.33 7.15 -0.78
N ASP A 222 14.18 6.97 -1.81
CA ASP A 222 14.22 7.81 -2.99
C ASP A 222 13.12 7.47 -4.02
N GLN A 223 13.01 8.29 -5.07
CA GLN A 223 12.03 8.10 -6.15
C GLN A 223 12.16 6.74 -6.86
N HIS A 224 13.37 6.16 -6.97
CA HIS A 224 13.59 4.90 -7.68
C HIS A 224 13.07 3.73 -6.85
N ALA A 225 13.26 3.78 -5.53
CA ALA A 225 12.67 2.83 -4.61
C ALA A 225 11.14 2.93 -4.54
N HIS A 226 10.57 4.15 -4.53
CA HIS A 226 9.10 4.32 -4.61
C HIS A 226 8.52 3.72 -5.90
N ARG A 227 9.10 4.02 -7.07
CA ARG A 227 8.72 3.40 -8.36
C ARG A 227 8.78 1.86 -8.31
N HIS A 228 9.75 1.29 -7.60
CA HIS A 228 9.90 -0.16 -7.42
C HIS A 228 8.82 -0.75 -6.49
N ILE A 229 8.38 -0.03 -5.44
CA ILE A 229 7.23 -0.45 -4.62
C ILE A 229 5.97 -0.55 -5.50
N SER A 230 5.68 0.51 -6.26
CA SER A 230 4.44 0.62 -7.04
C SER A 230 4.32 -0.47 -8.11
N HIS A 231 5.42 -0.87 -8.75
CA HIS A 231 5.43 -2.00 -9.68
C HIS A 231 5.44 -3.38 -9.01
N LEU A 232 6.12 -3.56 -7.87
CA LEU A 232 6.02 -4.81 -7.08
C LEU A 232 4.58 -5.06 -6.64
N LEU A 233 3.88 -4.01 -6.19
CA LEU A 233 2.47 -4.06 -5.81
C LEU A 233 1.58 -4.51 -6.98
N LEU A 234 1.72 -3.87 -8.15
CA LEU A 234 0.91 -4.22 -9.32
C LEU A 234 1.23 -5.62 -9.86
N THR A 235 2.49 -6.07 -9.76
CA THR A 235 2.88 -7.46 -10.09
C THR A 235 2.16 -8.43 -9.15
N HIS A 236 2.22 -8.20 -7.84
CA HIS A 236 1.59 -9.02 -6.81
C HIS A 236 0.06 -9.09 -6.94
N VAL A 237 -0.62 -7.96 -7.16
CA VAL A 237 -2.07 -7.91 -7.39
C VAL A 237 -2.47 -8.67 -8.66
N ALA A 238 -1.69 -8.55 -9.74
CA ALA A 238 -1.95 -9.30 -10.97
C ALA A 238 -1.75 -10.82 -10.78
N ASP A 239 -0.69 -11.24 -10.09
CA ASP A 239 -0.45 -12.66 -9.75
C ASP A 239 -1.56 -13.23 -8.85
N ALA A 240 -1.97 -12.48 -7.81
CA ALA A 240 -3.04 -12.88 -6.87
C ALA A 240 -4.43 -12.96 -7.52
N TRP A 241 -4.68 -12.21 -8.59
CA TRP A 241 -5.90 -12.29 -9.41
C TRP A 241 -5.75 -13.18 -10.65
N GLY A 242 -4.65 -13.93 -10.78
CA GLY A 242 -4.42 -14.88 -11.87
C GLY A 242 -4.21 -14.24 -13.27
N VAL A 243 -4.00 -12.92 -13.33
CA VAL A 243 -3.87 -12.16 -14.59
C VAL A 243 -2.49 -12.41 -15.21
N GLU A 244 -2.43 -12.68 -16.51
CA GLU A 244 -1.14 -12.83 -17.20
C GLU A 244 -0.33 -11.53 -17.16
N LEU A 245 0.83 -11.56 -16.52
CA LEU A 245 1.76 -10.43 -16.45
C LEU A 245 2.28 -10.01 -17.85
N PRO A 246 2.55 -8.71 -18.07
CA PRO A 246 3.09 -8.21 -19.34
C PRO A 246 4.40 -8.90 -19.76
N LYS A 247 4.34 -9.61 -20.90
CA LYS A 247 5.47 -10.38 -21.46
C LYS A 247 6.52 -9.45 -22.07
N ARG A 248 7.42 -8.91 -21.22
CA ARG A 248 8.51 -8.02 -21.61
C ARG A 248 9.84 -8.78 -21.66
N ASN A 249 10.54 -8.68 -22.79
CA ASN A 249 11.81 -9.37 -23.06
C ASN A 249 13.01 -8.71 -22.33
N TYR A 250 12.98 -8.70 -20.99
CA TYR A 250 14.13 -8.28 -20.19
C TYR A 250 15.23 -9.37 -20.25
N PRO A 251 16.50 -9.02 -20.53
CA PRO A 251 17.58 -9.99 -20.59
C PRO A 251 17.84 -10.59 -19.20
N PRO A 252 17.93 -11.92 -19.05
CA PRO A 252 18.09 -12.55 -17.75
C PRO A 252 19.45 -12.18 -17.12
N GLY A 253 19.40 -11.53 -15.96
CA GLY A 253 20.58 -11.22 -15.13
C GLY A 253 21.01 -9.75 -15.09
N GLU A 254 20.38 -8.82 -15.82
CA GLU A 254 20.66 -7.40 -15.61
C GLU A 254 20.06 -6.89 -14.28
N PRO A 255 20.84 -6.20 -13.43
CA PRO A 255 20.34 -5.66 -12.17
C PRO A 255 19.44 -4.43 -12.39
N TYR A 256 18.25 -4.43 -11.78
CA TYR A 256 17.16 -3.44 -11.91
C TYR A 256 17.55 -1.96 -11.74
N HIS A 257 18.75 -1.64 -11.26
CA HIS A 257 19.22 -0.27 -11.03
C HIS A 257 19.68 0.48 -12.29
N LYS A 258 19.56 -0.11 -13.48
CA LYS A 258 19.95 0.53 -14.76
C LYS A 258 18.80 1.18 -15.54
N TRP A 259 17.55 0.77 -15.30
CA TRP A 259 16.43 1.11 -16.18
C TRP A 259 15.46 2.06 -15.48
N GLY A 260 15.80 3.36 -15.53
CA GLY A 260 15.00 4.42 -14.94
C GLY A 260 15.51 5.81 -15.28
N GLY A 261 15.04 6.35 -16.41
CA GLY A 261 15.02 7.80 -16.67
C GLY A 261 13.95 8.53 -15.84
#